data_AF-A0A6N7BG22-F1
#
_entry.id   AF-A0A6N7BG22-F1
#
_cell.length_a   1.000
_cell.length_b   1.000
_cell.length_c   1.000
_cell.angle_alpha   90.00
_cell.angle_beta   90.00
_cell.angle_gamma   90.00
#
_symmetry.space_group_name_H-M   'P 1'
#
loop_
_entity.id
_entity.type
_entity.pdbx_description
1 polymer ?
#
loop_
_entity_poly.entity_id
_entity_poly.type
_entity_poly.pdbx_seq_one_letter_code
_entity_poly.pdbx_strand_id
1 'polypeptide(L)'
;MGKDQLCGQRFWEFISGNSNLYTEIIEPLGHKAKEKNEEFLEAYSKLINKFTVDFSNEFCTDYSIDWKKLVEFNSSQMVKTKNFRIKIVKM
;
A
#
# COMPACT_ATOMS: atom_id res chain seq x y z
N MET A 1 -3.41 6.27 -43.16
CA MET A 1 -2.89 7.26 -42.21
C MET A 1 -2.83 6.56 -40.86
N GLY A 2 -1.65 6.08 -40.48
CA GLY A 2 -1.45 5.28 -39.27
C GLY A 2 -1.64 6.15 -38.03
N LYS A 3 -2.18 5.58 -36.95
CA LYS A 3 -2.19 6.25 -35.64
C LYS A 3 -0.74 6.35 -35.18
N ASP A 4 -0.11 7.50 -35.41
CA ASP A 4 1.21 7.79 -34.86
C ASP A 4 1.07 7.95 -33.34
N GLN A 5 1.39 6.89 -32.62
CA GLN A 5 1.36 6.88 -31.17
C GLN A 5 2.57 7.68 -30.68
N LEU A 6 2.35 8.90 -30.18
CA LEU A 6 3.39 9.67 -29.49
C LEU A 6 3.76 8.92 -28.20
N CYS A 7 4.88 8.21 -28.23
CA CYS A 7 5.42 7.48 -27.08
C CYS A 7 6.93 7.71 -26.95
N GLY A 8 7.44 7.48 -25.74
CA GLY A 8 8.87 7.62 -25.43
C GLY A 8 9.39 9.04 -25.71
N GLN A 9 10.63 9.14 -26.22
CA GLN A 9 11.31 10.40 -26.50
C GLN A 9 10.44 11.38 -27.31
N ARG A 10 9.74 10.89 -28.35
CA ARG A 10 8.90 11.73 -29.22
C ARG A 10 7.73 12.39 -28.48
N PHE A 11 7.15 11.69 -27.50
CA PHE A 11 6.11 12.26 -26.64
C PHE A 11 6.67 13.38 -25.76
N TRP A 12 7.77 13.10 -25.07
CA TRP A 12 8.38 14.05 -24.13
C TRP A 12 8.97 15.27 -24.83
N GLU A 13 9.57 15.10 -26.01
CA GLU A 13 10.05 16.18 -26.86
C GLU A 13 8.90 17.04 -27.38
N PHE A 14 7.80 16.41 -27.81
CA PHE A 14 6.63 17.13 -28.30
C PHE A 14 6.02 18.07 -27.25
N ILE A 15 5.91 17.65 -26.00
CA ILE A 15 5.29 18.47 -24.94
C ILE A 15 6.25 19.49 -24.31
N SER A 16 7.57 19.29 -24.42
CA SER A 16 8.57 20.11 -23.70
C SER A 16 9.50 20.93 -24.59
N GLY A 17 9.62 20.58 -25.86
CA GLY A 17 10.64 21.12 -26.76
C GLY A 17 12.07 20.63 -26.46
N ASN A 18 12.26 19.73 -25.47
CA ASN A 18 13.56 19.16 -25.11
C ASN A 18 13.62 17.67 -25.47
N SER A 19 14.48 17.32 -26.42
CA SER A 19 14.69 15.95 -26.89
C SER A 19 15.34 15.03 -25.86
N ASN A 20 15.97 15.57 -24.83
CA ASN A 20 16.62 14.83 -23.74
C ASN A 20 15.77 14.71 -22.47
N LEU A 21 14.56 15.28 -22.46
CA LEU A 21 13.74 15.32 -21.24
C LEU A 21 13.42 13.92 -20.68
N TYR A 22 13.22 12.93 -21.56
CA TYR A 22 12.91 11.57 -21.13
C TYR A 22 14.03 10.94 -20.30
N THR A 23 15.30 11.24 -20.60
CA THR A 23 16.45 10.79 -19.79
C THR A 23 16.64 11.64 -18.55
N GLU A 24 16.45 12.96 -18.66
CA GLU A 24 16.61 13.90 -17.53
C GLU A 24 15.58 13.65 -16.40
N ILE A 25 14.41 13.09 -16.71
CA ILE A 25 13.36 12.76 -15.74
C ILE A 25 13.49 11.33 -15.18
N ILE A 26 13.88 10.35 -16.00
CA ILE A 26 13.91 8.93 -15.58
C ILE A 26 14.96 8.69 -14.50
N GLU A 27 16.15 9.29 -14.63
CA GLU A 27 17.25 9.06 -13.67
C GLU A 27 16.90 9.59 -12.26
N PRO A 28 16.42 10.85 -12.07
CA PRO A 28 16.04 11.35 -10.75
C PRO A 28 14.78 10.68 -10.19
N LEU A 29 13.83 10.25 -11.04
CA LEU A 29 12.67 9.46 -10.60
C LEU A 29 13.09 8.09 -10.09
N GLY A 30 14.03 7.41 -10.76
CA GLY A 30 14.55 6.11 -10.32
C GLY A 30 15.18 6.17 -8.93
N HIS A 31 16.00 7.18 -8.65
CA HIS A 31 16.61 7.38 -7.33
C HIS A 31 15.58 7.69 -6.24
N LYS A 32 14.67 8.65 -6.48
CA LYS A 32 13.61 9.01 -5.52
C LYS A 32 12.63 7.85 -5.27
N ALA A 33 12.33 7.06 -6.30
CA ALA A 33 11.49 5.87 -6.17
C ALA A 33 12.14 4.81 -5.28
N LYS A 34 13.48 4.65 -5.35
CA LYS A 34 14.22 3.73 -4.48
C LYS A 34 14.15 4.16 -3.01
N GLU A 35 14.41 5.43 -2.72
CA GLU A 35 14.31 5.96 -1.34
C GLU A 35 12.90 5.80 -0.76
N LYS A 36 11.87 6.10 -1.56
CA LYS A 36 10.47 5.91 -1.15
C LYS A 36 10.08 4.44 -0.96
N ASN A 37 10.67 3.54 -1.74
CA ASN A 37 10.49 2.11 -1.54
C ASN A 37 11.08 1.63 -0.21
N GLU A 38 12.26 2.11 0.19
CA GLU A 38 12.88 1.73 1.46
C GLU A 38 12.03 2.18 2.66
N GLU A 39 11.58 3.44 2.67
CA GLU A 39 10.65 3.96 3.68
C GLU A 39 9.33 3.16 3.72
N PHE A 40 8.78 2.85 2.54
CA PHE A 40 7.55 2.07 2.43
C PHE A 40 7.72 0.65 2.98
N LEU A 41 8.81 -0.03 2.64
CA LEU A 41 9.09 -1.39 3.10
C LEU A 41 9.28 -1.44 4.63
N GLU A 42 9.93 -0.43 5.21
CA GLU A 42 10.07 -0.34 6.67
C GLU A 42 8.71 -0.12 7.35
N ALA A 43 7.92 0.82 6.86
CA ALA A 43 6.58 1.09 7.40
C ALA A 43 5.64 -0.12 7.25
N TYR A 44 5.72 -0.80 6.10
CA TYR A 44 4.96 -2.02 5.83
C TYR A 44 5.36 -3.15 6.79
N SER A 45 6.65 -3.35 7.03
CA SER A 45 7.14 -4.37 7.97
C SER A 45 6.64 -4.10 9.40
N LYS A 46 6.65 -2.84 9.84
CA LYS A 46 6.07 -2.45 11.14
C LYS A 46 4.58 -2.74 11.21
N LEU A 47 3.84 -2.48 10.13
CA LEU A 47 2.40 -2.76 10.05
C LEU A 47 2.11 -4.27 10.14
N ILE A 48 2.88 -5.11 9.44
CA ILE A 48 2.73 -6.58 9.50
C ILE A 48 3.02 -7.10 10.92
N ASN A 49 4.06 -6.60 11.58
CA ASN A 49 4.38 -7.01 12.95
C ASN A 49 3.28 -6.62 13.93
N LYS A 50 2.80 -5.37 13.82
CA LYS A 50 1.68 -4.90 14.64
C LYS A 50 0.43 -5.74 14.41
N PHE A 51 0.06 -5.98 13.15
CA PHE A 51 -1.10 -6.80 12.79
C PHE A 51 -0.95 -8.23 13.33
N THR A 52 0.23 -8.83 13.24
CA THR A 52 0.51 -10.17 13.78
C THR A 52 0.28 -10.22 15.29
N VAL A 53 0.76 -9.21 16.03
CA VAL A 53 0.56 -9.12 17.49
C VAL A 53 -0.91 -8.91 17.82
N ASP A 54 -1.58 -7.95 17.17
CA ASP A 54 -2.99 -7.63 17.40
C ASP A 54 -3.88 -8.85 17.07
N PHE A 55 -3.61 -9.54 15.96
CA PHE A 55 -4.30 -10.76 15.56
C PHE A 55 -4.07 -11.88 16.58
N SER A 56 -2.82 -12.09 17.02
CA SER A 56 -2.51 -13.16 17.99
C SER A 56 -3.19 -12.92 19.33
N ASN A 57 -3.18 -11.67 19.81
CA ASN A 57 -3.83 -11.30 21.07
C ASN A 57 -5.35 -11.46 21.01
N GLU A 58 -5.97 -11.18 19.85
CA GLU A 58 -7.42 -11.20 19.72
C GLU A 58 -7.96 -12.58 19.32
N PHE A 59 -7.29 -13.30 18.43
CA PHE A 59 -7.82 -14.50 17.78
C PHE A 59 -7.04 -15.78 18.07
N CYS A 60 -6.00 -15.77 18.91
CA CYS A 60 -5.30 -16.98 19.32
C CYS A 60 -5.52 -17.32 20.80
N THR A 61 -5.59 -18.60 21.11
CA THR A 61 -5.63 -19.18 22.47
C THR A 61 -4.75 -20.42 22.48
N ASP A 62 -3.93 -20.60 23.52
CA ASP A 62 -2.97 -21.71 23.61
C ASP A 62 -2.10 -21.88 22.35
N TYR A 63 -1.58 -20.76 21.83
CA TYR A 63 -0.77 -20.69 20.61
C TYR A 63 -1.48 -21.18 19.33
N SER A 64 -2.80 -21.41 19.37
CA SER A 64 -3.62 -21.87 18.26
C SER A 64 -4.68 -20.82 17.91
N ILE A 65 -5.14 -20.79 16.65
CA ILE A 65 -6.19 -19.85 16.24
C ILE A 65 -7.55 -20.31 16.76
N ASP A 66 -8.28 -19.43 17.44
CA ASP A 66 -9.71 -19.57 17.72
C ASP A 66 -10.51 -19.28 16.44
N TRP A 67 -10.66 -20.32 15.62
CA TRP A 67 -11.39 -20.25 14.36
C TRP A 67 -12.85 -19.84 14.53
N LYS A 68 -13.48 -20.24 15.64
CA LYS A 68 -14.87 -19.90 15.90
C LYS A 68 -15.01 -18.39 16.07
N LYS A 69 -14.20 -17.78 16.95
CA LYS A 69 -14.18 -16.34 17.17
C LYS A 69 -13.85 -15.57 15.89
N LEU A 70 -12.87 -16.04 15.11
CA LEU A 70 -12.48 -15.38 13.85
C LEU A 70 -13.60 -15.42 12.80
N VAL A 71 -14.26 -16.56 12.62
CA VAL A 71 -15.38 -16.70 11.67
C VAL A 71 -16.59 -15.88 12.14
N GLU A 72 -16.91 -15.90 13.42
CA GLU A 72 -17.97 -15.06 14.02
C GLU A 72 -17.67 -13.57 13.80
N PHE A 73 -16.44 -13.11 14.04
CA PHE A 73 -16.06 -11.72 13.81
C PHE A 73 -16.26 -11.28 12.35
N ASN A 74 -15.86 -12.10 11.37
CA ASN A 74 -15.92 -11.73 9.96
C ASN A 74 -17.32 -11.92 9.32
N SER A 75 -18.12 -12.85 9.85
CA SER A 75 -19.31 -13.34 9.14
C SER A 75 -20.61 -13.22 9.94
N SER A 76 -20.55 -12.91 11.25
CA SER A 76 -21.77 -12.74 12.04
C SER A 76 -22.58 -11.55 11.53
N GLN A 77 -23.90 -11.66 11.62
CA GLN A 77 -24.77 -10.50 11.42
C GLN A 77 -24.48 -9.49 12.53
N MET A 78 -24.38 -8.20 12.21
CA MET A 78 -24.15 -7.15 13.21
C MET A 78 -25.27 -7.15 14.26
N VAL A 79 -25.07 -7.85 15.37
CA VAL A 79 -25.89 -7.67 16.57
C VAL A 79 -25.29 -6.51 17.33
N LYS A 80 -25.97 -5.36 17.35
CA LYS A 80 -25.49 -4.12 18.01
C LYS A 80 -25.07 -4.40 19.46
N THR A 81 -23.79 -4.64 19.70
CA THR A 81 -23.25 -4.70 21.06
C THR A 81 -21.82 -4.19 21.12
N LYS A 82 -21.67 -3.12 21.91
CA LYS A 82 -20.46 -2.36 22.31
C LYS A 82 -19.68 -1.67 21.18
N ASN A 83 -19.76 -0.33 21.24
CA ASN A 83 -18.97 0.63 20.47
C ASN A 83 -17.48 0.28 20.48
N PHE A 84 -17.00 -0.35 19.41
CA PHE A 84 -15.59 -0.33 19.08
C PHE A 84 -15.29 1.04 18.45
N ARG A 85 -14.83 2.00 19.27
CA ARG A 85 -14.26 3.24 18.73
C ARG A 85 -12.95 2.86 18.04
N ILE A 86 -13.02 2.58 16.74
CA ILE A 86 -11.83 2.63 15.89
C ILE A 86 -11.34 4.07 15.97
N LYS A 87 -10.29 4.32 16.77
CA LYS A 87 -9.47 5.51 16.57
C LYS A 87 -8.74 5.28 15.26
N ILE A 88 -9.39 5.64 14.14
CA ILE A 88 -8.65 5.94 12.92
C ILE A 88 -7.68 7.04 13.34
N VAL A 89 -6.39 6.70 13.32
CA VAL A 89 -5.31 7.68 13.41
C VAL A 89 -5.56 8.65 12.27
N LYS A 90 -6.12 9.82 12.58
CA LYS A 90 -6.03 10.97 11.69
C LYS A 90 -4.54 11.28 11.57
N MET A 91 -4.04 11.26 10.34
CA MET A 91 -2.82 11.98 9.96
C MET A 91 -2.92 13.44 10.37
#